data_AF-A0AAU0Y505-F1
#
_entry.id   AF-A0AAU0Y505-F1
#
_cell.length_a   1.000
_cell.length_b   1.000
_cell.length_c   1.000
_cell.angle_alpha   90.00
_cell.angle_beta   90.00
_cell.angle_gamma   90.00
#
_symmetry.space_group_name_H-M   'P 1'
#
loop_
_entity.id
_entity.type
_entity.pdbx_description
1 polymer ?
#
loop_
_entity_poly.entity_id
_entity_poly.type
_entity_poly.pdbx_seq_one_letter_code
_entity_poly.pdbx_strand_id
1 'polypeptide(L)'
;MSHTLQWNANRFERTARAVSWTVTAYDDHERQVCATGSMQSADNARYWHEHWSGKHFVGRVELAELAIDITERFIAFGDLPAPGRSAELPELPAGAHRVSRHYRFTSGPAVLPTPEHVRRYYKWLTDGQGCPLPTTPHVDLARLRLLEVTVIHSARRLDLADLPS
;
A
#
# COMPACT_ATOMS: atom_id res chain seq x y z
N MET A 1 8.44 2.61 -15.90
CA MET A 1 7.13 2.51 -15.22
C MET A 1 6.53 3.90 -15.16
N SER A 2 5.44 4.14 -15.89
CA SER A 2 4.75 5.44 -15.90
C SER A 2 3.64 5.41 -14.86
N HIS A 3 3.75 6.25 -13.84
CA HIS A 3 2.68 6.50 -12.88
C HIS A 3 1.65 7.43 -13.52
N THR A 4 0.43 6.95 -13.75
CA THR A 4 -0.68 7.81 -14.18
C THR A 4 -1.16 8.62 -12.97
N LEU A 5 -0.65 9.83 -12.83
CA LEU A 5 -1.07 10.79 -11.82
C LEU A 5 -2.35 11.49 -12.31
N GLN A 6 -3.49 11.25 -11.66
CA GLN A 6 -4.70 12.06 -11.85
C GLN A 6 -4.77 13.13 -10.75
N TRP A 7 -4.92 14.40 -11.15
CA TRP A 7 -4.95 15.55 -10.27
C TRP A 7 -6.38 16.08 -10.12
N ASN A 8 -6.85 16.30 -8.89
CA ASN A 8 -8.07 17.05 -8.61
C ASN A 8 -7.71 18.39 -7.94
N ALA A 9 -7.99 19.52 -8.59
CA ALA A 9 -7.39 20.82 -8.28
C ALA A 9 -7.92 21.52 -7.01
N ASN A 10 -8.97 21.02 -6.36
CA ASN A 10 -9.60 21.66 -5.18
C ASN A 10 -9.43 20.90 -3.85
N ARG A 11 -8.78 19.74 -3.88
CA ARG A 11 -8.51 18.91 -2.70
C ARG A 11 -7.34 18.03 -3.08
N PHE A 12 -6.19 18.20 -2.45
CA PHE A 12 -5.06 17.32 -2.73
C PHE A 12 -5.48 15.89 -2.39
N GLU A 13 -5.66 15.11 -3.44
CA GLU A 13 -5.88 13.69 -3.41
C GLU A 13 -4.96 13.10 -4.48
N ARG A 14 -4.14 12.13 -4.09
CA ARG A 14 -3.24 11.42 -4.98
C ARG A 14 -3.56 9.94 -4.88
N THR A 15 -3.86 9.33 -6.01
CA THR A 15 -3.96 7.88 -6.13
C THR A 15 -2.73 7.33 -6.85
N ALA A 16 -2.24 6.19 -6.37
CA ALA A 16 -1.17 5.45 -7.00
C ALA A 16 -1.51 3.96 -6.94
N ARG A 17 -1.29 3.26 -8.04
CA ARG A 17 -1.46 1.80 -8.11
C ARG A 17 -0.12 1.15 -8.44
N ALA A 18 0.24 0.15 -7.66
CA ALA A 18 1.37 -0.74 -7.94
C ALA A 18 0.81 -2.13 -8.25
N VAL A 19 1.29 -2.75 -9.32
CA VAL A 19 0.88 -4.09 -9.74
C VAL A 19 2.10 -4.99 -9.78
N SER A 20 1.93 -6.21 -9.30
CA SER A 20 2.93 -7.26 -9.35
C SER A 20 2.26 -8.60 -9.57
N TRP A 21 3.04 -9.62 -9.91
CA TRP A 21 2.54 -10.96 -10.19
C TRP A 21 3.25 -12.01 -9.35
N THR A 22 2.56 -13.10 -9.06
CA THR A 22 3.12 -14.29 -8.41
C THR A 22 2.74 -15.52 -9.21
N VAL A 23 3.64 -16.48 -9.29
CA VAL A 23 3.40 -17.79 -9.90
C VAL A 23 3.50 -18.85 -8.81
N THR A 24 2.50 -19.70 -8.72
CA THR A 24 2.46 -20.83 -7.78
C THR A 24 2.28 -22.12 -8.57
N ALA A 25 3.14 -23.11 -8.33
CA ALA A 25 3.09 -24.41 -8.98
C ALA A 25 2.62 -25.48 -8.01
N TYR A 26 1.77 -26.38 -8.49
CA TYR A 26 1.15 -27.47 -7.75
C TYR A 26 1.46 -28.81 -8.41
N ASP A 27 1.63 -29.87 -7.62
CA ASP A 27 1.72 -31.24 -8.12
C ASP A 27 0.32 -31.77 -8.51
N ASP A 28 0.26 -32.99 -9.06
CA ASP A 28 -1.01 -33.64 -9.44
C ASP A 28 -1.95 -33.92 -8.26
N HIS A 29 -1.47 -33.77 -7.02
CA HIS A 29 -2.23 -33.93 -5.79
C HIS A 29 -2.64 -32.56 -5.21
N GLU A 30 -2.56 -31.48 -6.00
CA GLU A 30 -2.87 -30.11 -5.59
C GLU A 30 -2.00 -29.61 -4.42
N ARG A 31 -0.82 -30.21 -4.19
CA ARG A 31 0.13 -29.73 -3.19
C ARG A 31 1.03 -28.69 -3.82
N GLN A 32 1.17 -27.56 -3.14
CA GLN A 32 2.09 -26.50 -3.57
C GLN A 32 3.53 -27.02 -3.56
N VAL A 33 4.18 -26.97 -4.72
CA VAL A 33 5.59 -27.36 -4.92
C VAL A 33 6.49 -26.13 -4.88
N CYS A 34 6.00 -25.00 -5.39
CA CYS A 34 6.72 -23.73 -5.39
C CYS A 34 5.73 -22.55 -5.37
N ALA A 35 6.13 -21.45 -4.75
CA ALA A 35 5.55 -20.13 -4.99
C ALA A 35 6.69 -19.13 -5.18
N THR A 36 6.60 -18.33 -6.23
CA THR A 36 7.54 -17.21 -6.42
C THR A 36 7.23 -16.09 -5.44
N GLY A 37 8.22 -15.23 -5.19
CA GLY A 37 7.96 -13.91 -4.63
C GLY A 37 7.17 -13.01 -5.60
N SER A 38 6.83 -11.81 -5.14
CA SER A 38 6.21 -10.77 -5.98
C SER A 38 7.16 -10.31 -7.08
N MET A 39 6.69 -10.37 -8.32
CA MET A 39 7.42 -9.97 -9.52
C MET A 39 6.84 -8.68 -10.08
N GLN A 40 7.69 -7.70 -10.36
CA GLN A 40 7.29 -6.38 -10.88
C GLN A 40 7.24 -6.34 -12.42
N SER A 41 7.52 -7.46 -13.09
CA SER A 41 7.54 -7.58 -14.56
C SER A 41 6.66 -8.73 -15.01
N ALA A 42 5.80 -8.46 -15.99
CA ALA A 42 4.94 -9.46 -16.62
C ALA A 42 5.76 -10.50 -17.41
N ASP A 43 6.86 -10.10 -18.06
CA ASP A 43 7.76 -11.03 -18.76
C ASP A 43 8.40 -12.04 -17.81
N ASN A 44 8.77 -11.59 -16.61
CA ASN A 44 9.31 -12.50 -15.60
C ASN A 44 8.23 -13.48 -15.12
N ALA A 45 6.98 -13.01 -14.98
CA ALA A 45 5.85 -13.88 -14.65
C ALA A 45 5.56 -14.91 -15.75
N ARG A 46 5.62 -14.51 -17.04
CA ARG A 46 5.53 -15.42 -18.19
C ARG A 46 6.61 -16.49 -18.14
N TYR A 47 7.87 -16.05 -17.99
CA TYR A 47 9.01 -16.94 -17.91
C TYR A 47 8.85 -17.99 -16.80
N TRP A 48 8.48 -17.58 -15.58
CA TRP A 48 8.30 -18.52 -14.47
C TRP A 48 7.10 -19.43 -14.66
N HIS A 49 6.01 -18.93 -15.23
CA HIS A 49 4.85 -19.75 -15.55
C HIS A 49 5.22 -20.86 -16.55
N GLU A 50 5.88 -20.52 -17.65
CA GLU A 50 6.35 -21.49 -18.65
C GLU A 50 7.39 -22.47 -18.06
N HIS A 51 8.34 -21.95 -17.27
CA HIS A 51 9.36 -22.76 -16.61
C HIS A 51 8.74 -23.89 -15.76
N TRP A 52 7.72 -23.57 -14.96
CA TRP A 52 7.05 -24.54 -14.10
C TRP A 52 6.08 -25.43 -14.87
N SER A 53 5.37 -24.90 -15.86
CA SER A 53 4.42 -25.67 -16.68
C SER A 53 5.10 -26.80 -17.47
N GLY A 54 6.39 -26.65 -17.81
CA GLY A 54 7.17 -27.68 -18.50
C GLY A 54 7.70 -28.82 -17.61
N LYS A 55 7.44 -28.82 -16.30
CA LYS A 55 7.95 -29.85 -15.38
C LYS A 55 6.98 -31.03 -15.29
N HIS A 56 7.50 -32.25 -15.47
CA HIS A 56 6.69 -33.48 -15.46
C HIS A 56 5.98 -33.79 -14.14
N PHE A 57 6.40 -33.19 -13.02
CA PHE A 57 5.81 -33.39 -11.69
C PHE A 57 4.86 -32.24 -11.29
N VAL A 58 4.66 -31.26 -12.17
CA VAL A 58 3.74 -30.14 -11.96
C VAL A 58 2.45 -30.44 -12.71
N GLY A 59 1.35 -30.58 -11.98
CA GLY A 59 0.03 -30.79 -12.55
C GLY A 59 -0.64 -29.47 -12.95
N ARG A 60 -0.33 -28.38 -12.24
CA ARG A 60 -0.98 -27.08 -12.45
C ARG A 60 -0.09 -25.92 -12.04
N VAL A 61 -0.19 -24.82 -12.78
CA VAL A 61 0.43 -23.53 -12.46
C VAL A 61 -0.67 -22.49 -12.32
N GLU A 62 -0.60 -21.70 -11.25
CA GLU A 62 -1.43 -20.53 -11.04
C GLU A 62 -0.61 -19.26 -11.21
N LEU A 63 -1.21 -18.29 -11.88
CA LEU A 63 -0.74 -16.93 -11.93
C LEU A 63 -1.72 -16.05 -11.17
N ALA A 64 -1.22 -15.18 -10.31
CA ALA A 64 -2.02 -14.17 -9.64
C ALA A 64 -1.42 -12.78 -9.83
N GLU A 65 -2.29 -11.80 -10.03
CA GLU A 65 -1.96 -10.38 -9.97
C GLU A 65 -2.27 -9.86 -8.58
N LEU A 66 -1.27 -9.22 -7.98
CA LEU A 66 -1.38 -8.48 -6.73
C LEU A 66 -1.36 -6.99 -7.05
N ALA A 67 -2.40 -6.28 -6.63
CA ALA A 67 -2.50 -4.84 -6.77
C ALA A 67 -2.51 -4.17 -5.39
N ILE A 68 -1.76 -3.08 -5.28
CA ILE A 68 -1.77 -2.18 -4.12
C ILE A 68 -2.22 -0.81 -4.62
N ASP A 69 -3.42 -0.40 -4.21
CA ASP A 69 -3.96 0.92 -4.47
C ASP A 69 -3.74 1.80 -3.23
N ILE A 70 -3.02 2.91 -3.41
CA ILE A 70 -2.71 3.88 -2.35
C ILE A 70 -3.43 5.18 -2.69
N THR A 71 -4.27 5.64 -1.77
CA THR A 71 -4.90 6.97 -1.84
C THR A 71 -4.38 7.82 -0.70
N GLU A 72 -3.80 8.97 -1.03
CA GLU A 72 -3.34 9.96 -0.07
C GLU A 72 -4.17 11.22 -0.17
N ARG A 73 -4.64 11.75 0.96
CA ARG A 73 -5.45 12.95 1.00
C ARG A 73 -4.96 13.89 2.09
N PHE A 74 -4.88 15.19 1.81
CA PHE A 74 -4.67 16.15 2.89
C PHE A 74 -5.91 16.23 3.78
N ILE A 75 -5.68 16.23 5.09
CA ILE A 75 -6.72 16.43 6.10
C ILE A 75 -6.27 17.51 7.09
N ALA A 76 -7.21 18.25 7.66
CA ALA A 76 -6.91 19.12 8.78
C ALA A 76 -6.77 18.29 10.05
N PHE A 77 -6.03 18.81 11.03
CA PHE A 77 -5.91 18.14 12.33
C PHE A 77 -7.26 18.04 13.06
N GLY A 78 -8.17 19.01 12.83
CA GLY A 78 -9.54 19.00 13.34
C GLY A 78 -10.43 17.92 12.73
N ASP A 79 -10.05 17.37 11.56
CA ASP A 79 -10.81 16.30 10.89
C ASP A 79 -10.45 14.91 11.42
N LEU A 80 -9.46 14.81 12.31
CA LEU A 80 -9.11 13.54 12.95
C LEU A 80 -10.28 13.05 13.82
N PRO A 81 -10.60 11.73 13.79
CA PRO A 81 -11.57 11.13 14.70
C PRO A 81 -11.31 11.53 16.16
N ALA A 82 -12.37 11.75 16.92
CA ALA A 82 -12.28 12.13 18.34
C ALA A 82 -11.37 11.16 19.11
N PRO A 83 -10.65 11.63 20.16
CA PRO A 83 -9.76 10.78 20.94
C PRO A 83 -10.44 9.48 21.41
N GLY A 84 -9.75 8.36 21.21
CA GLY A 84 -10.27 7.04 21.56
C GLY A 84 -11.22 6.43 20.53
N ARG A 85 -11.51 7.15 19.42
CA ARG A 85 -12.23 6.59 18.27
C ARG A 85 -11.26 6.24 17.15
N SER A 86 -11.39 5.02 16.65
CA SER A 86 -10.74 4.62 15.40
C SER A 86 -11.35 5.37 14.22
N ALA A 87 -10.55 5.63 13.20
CA ALA A 87 -11.08 6.02 11.91
C ALA A 87 -11.81 4.83 11.29
N GLU A 88 -13.03 5.05 10.80
CA GLU A 88 -13.73 4.04 10.03
C GLU A 88 -12.94 3.74 8.76
N LEU A 89 -12.60 2.48 8.54
CA LEU A 89 -12.01 2.03 7.29
C LEU A 89 -13.07 2.12 6.19
N PRO A 90 -12.69 2.48 4.95
CA PRO A 90 -13.64 2.38 3.85
C PRO A 90 -14.04 0.91 3.68
N GLU A 91 -15.23 0.70 3.13
CA GLU A 91 -15.68 -0.65 2.77
C GLU A 91 -14.66 -1.32 1.85
N LEU A 92 -14.45 -2.62 2.07
CA LEU A 92 -13.50 -3.40 1.29
C LEU A 92 -14.05 -3.57 -0.14
N PRO A 93 -13.38 -3.02 -1.18
CA PRO A 93 -13.87 -3.17 -2.54
C PRO A 93 -13.92 -4.64 -2.98
N ALA A 94 -14.76 -4.94 -3.97
CA ALA A 94 -14.80 -6.28 -4.56
C ALA A 94 -13.41 -6.69 -5.09
N GLY A 95 -12.95 -7.89 -4.72
CA GLY A 95 -11.61 -8.40 -5.09
C GLY A 95 -10.46 -7.90 -4.21
N ALA A 96 -10.71 -6.96 -3.29
CA ALA A 96 -9.76 -6.62 -2.25
C ALA A 96 -9.86 -7.61 -1.08
N HIS A 97 -8.73 -7.93 -0.46
CA HIS A 97 -8.67 -8.80 0.71
C HIS A 97 -8.15 -8.09 1.96
N ARG A 98 -7.59 -6.88 1.80
CA ARG A 98 -7.15 -6.06 2.92
C ARG A 98 -7.30 -4.58 2.61
N VAL A 99 -7.81 -3.84 3.57
CA VAL A 99 -7.80 -2.37 3.59
C VAL A 99 -7.13 -1.92 4.87
N SER A 100 -6.33 -0.86 4.78
CA SER A 100 -5.74 -0.21 5.94
C SER A 100 -5.73 1.29 5.77
N ARG A 101 -5.81 2.00 6.88
CA ARG A 101 -5.66 3.45 6.94
C ARG A 101 -4.57 3.78 7.93
N HIS A 102 -3.70 4.70 7.55
CA HIS A 102 -2.74 5.31 8.45
C HIS A 102 -2.61 6.79 8.12
N TYR A 103 -1.84 7.49 8.92
CA TYR A 103 -1.56 8.90 8.73
C TYR A 103 -0.07 9.11 8.58
N ARG A 104 0.32 10.21 7.95
CA ARG A 104 1.70 10.68 7.98
C ARG A 104 1.73 12.17 7.80
N PHE A 105 2.79 12.80 8.28
CA PHE A 105 3.04 14.18 7.92
C PHE A 105 3.85 14.25 6.62
N THR A 106 3.85 15.42 5.97
CA THR A 106 4.73 15.70 4.83
C THR A 106 6.22 15.55 5.16
N SER A 107 6.57 15.68 6.44
CA SER A 107 7.90 15.42 7.01
C SER A 107 7.77 14.66 8.34
N GLY A 108 8.67 13.70 8.59
CA GLY A 108 8.67 12.89 9.82
C GLY A 108 8.42 11.41 9.55
N PRO A 109 7.83 10.67 10.51
CA PRO A 109 7.54 9.24 10.36
C PRO A 109 6.69 8.94 9.13
N ALA A 110 7.06 7.87 8.43
CA ALA A 110 6.32 7.40 7.26
C ALA A 110 4.93 6.86 7.62
N VAL A 111 4.74 6.35 8.84
CA VAL A 111 3.49 5.71 9.28
C VAL A 111 3.14 6.10 10.72
N LEU A 112 1.95 6.69 10.90
CA LEU A 112 1.29 6.95 12.17
C LEU A 112 -0.03 6.15 12.16
N PRO A 113 -0.10 5.00 12.87
CA PRO A 113 -1.20 4.05 12.67
C PRO A 113 -2.58 4.56 13.09
N THR A 114 -2.64 5.45 14.07
CA THR A 114 -3.91 5.95 14.63
C THR A 114 -3.92 7.46 14.79
N PRO A 115 -5.10 8.09 14.91
CA PRO A 115 -5.22 9.51 15.22
C PRO A 115 -4.48 9.92 16.51
N GLU A 116 -4.41 9.06 17.52
CA GLU A 116 -3.67 9.31 18.76
C GLU A 116 -2.17 9.40 18.54
N HIS A 117 -1.62 8.58 17.62
CA HIS A 117 -0.21 8.66 17.24
C HIS A 117 0.08 10.01 16.56
N VAL A 118 -0.84 10.49 15.71
CA VAL A 118 -0.75 11.84 15.12
C VAL A 118 -0.73 12.91 16.18
N ARG A 119 -1.67 12.87 17.14
CA ARG A 119 -1.74 13.84 18.23
C ARG A 119 -0.49 13.84 19.11
N ARG A 120 0.00 12.65 19.48
CA ARG A 120 1.21 12.49 20.29
C ARG A 120 2.44 13.01 19.56
N TYR A 121 2.59 12.69 18.29
CA TYR A 121 3.71 13.16 17.48
C TYR A 121 3.67 14.68 17.29
N TYR A 122 2.50 15.24 16.97
CA TYR A 122 2.33 16.68 16.82
C TYR A 122 2.64 17.43 18.13
N LYS A 123 2.14 16.94 19.27
CA LYS A 123 2.46 17.50 20.58
C LYS A 123 3.97 17.46 20.87
N TRP A 124 4.63 16.34 20.59
CA TRP A 124 6.08 16.23 20.77
C TRP A 124 6.86 17.24 19.91
N LEU A 125 6.44 17.48 18.67
CA LEU A 125 7.03 18.51 17.81
C LEU A 125 6.83 19.92 18.38
N THR A 126 5.63 20.26 18.83
CA THR A 126 5.33 21.60 19.36
C THR A 126 6.01 21.87 20.70
N ASP A 127 6.01 20.88 21.61
CA ASP A 127 6.65 20.98 22.92
C ASP A 127 8.17 21.16 22.76
N GLY A 128 8.76 20.47 21.77
CA GLY A 128 10.18 20.57 21.46
C GLY A 128 10.62 21.90 20.84
N GLN A 129 9.72 22.73 20.31
CA GLN A 129 10.08 24.09 19.85
C GLN A 129 10.19 25.10 21.00
N GLY A 130 9.45 24.89 22.10
CA GLY A 130 9.52 25.76 23.29
C GLY A 130 10.77 25.52 24.15
N CYS A 131 11.26 24.27 24.16
CA CYS A 131 12.49 23.87 24.86
C CYS A 131 13.26 22.88 23.97
N PRO A 132 14.13 23.36 23.05
CA PRO A 132 14.84 22.49 22.11
C PRO A 132 15.82 21.57 22.86
N LEU A 133 15.46 20.30 22.94
CA LEU A 133 16.38 19.24 23.31
C LEU A 133 17.25 18.90 22.08
N PRO A 134 18.49 18.39 22.27
CA PRO A 134 19.39 18.06 21.15
C PRO A 134 18.81 17.07 20.13
N THR A 135 17.78 16.31 20.52
CA THR A 135 17.13 15.27 19.71
C THR A 135 15.83 15.74 19.04
N THR A 136 15.40 16.99 19.24
CA THR A 136 14.17 17.49 18.65
C THR A 136 14.39 17.85 17.17
N PRO A 137 13.63 17.25 16.22
CA PRO A 137 13.77 17.57 14.81
C PRO A 137 13.27 19.00 14.55
N HIS A 138 14.07 19.78 13.81
CA HIS A 138 13.67 21.10 13.36
C HIS A 138 12.65 20.96 12.23
N VAL A 139 11.37 21.16 12.54
CA VAL A 139 10.25 21.08 11.60
C VAL A 139 9.58 22.44 11.48
N ASP A 140 9.41 22.93 10.26
CA ASP A 140 8.59 24.11 10.00
C ASP A 140 7.10 23.74 10.15
N LEU A 141 6.52 24.06 11.31
CA LEU A 141 5.12 23.78 11.62
C LEU A 141 4.15 24.46 10.65
N ALA A 142 4.51 25.61 10.06
CA ALA A 142 3.66 26.32 9.11
C ALA A 142 3.55 25.58 7.76
N ARG A 143 4.56 24.76 7.42
CA ARG A 143 4.59 23.92 6.22
C ARG A 143 4.23 22.46 6.48
N LEU A 144 4.08 22.07 7.74
CA LEU A 144 3.66 20.73 8.10
C LEU A 144 2.22 20.49 7.63
N ARG A 145 2.00 19.41 6.88
CA ARG A 145 0.67 19.00 6.41
C ARG A 145 0.44 17.55 6.79
N LEU A 146 -0.78 17.24 7.20
CA LEU A 146 -1.20 15.90 7.59
C LEU A 146 -1.87 15.21 6.40
N LEU A 147 -1.41 14.01 6.09
CA LEU A 147 -2.03 13.13 5.11
C LEU A 147 -2.74 11.99 5.82
N GLU A 148 -3.95 11.69 5.35
CA GLU A 148 -4.61 10.40 5.52
C GLU A 148 -4.21 9.52 4.33
N VAL A 149 -3.75 8.30 4.61
CA VAL A 149 -3.31 7.34 3.61
C VAL A 149 -4.16 6.08 3.74
N THR A 150 -4.88 5.75 2.68
CA THR A 150 -5.62 4.49 2.56
C THR A 150 -4.86 3.57 1.61
N VAL A 151 -4.64 2.34 2.04
CA VAL A 151 -3.96 1.29 1.25
C VAL A 151 -4.90 0.11 1.12
N ILE A 152 -5.19 -0.28 -0.12
CA ILE A 152 -6.05 -1.40 -0.46
C ILE A 152 -5.19 -2.44 -1.18
N HIS A 153 -5.22 -3.67 -0.68
CA HIS A 153 -4.57 -4.81 -1.31
C HIS A 153 -5.62 -5.69 -1.96
N SER A 154 -5.40 -5.97 -3.24
CA SER A 154 -6.24 -6.82 -4.06
C SER A 154 -5.41 -7.94 -4.65
N ALA A 155 -6.04 -9.09 -4.81
CA ALA A 155 -5.43 -10.23 -5.46
C ALA A 155 -6.46 -10.87 -6.38
N ARG A 156 -6.07 -11.16 -7.62
CA ARG A 156 -6.91 -11.91 -8.55
C ARG A 156 -6.09 -12.95 -9.28
N ARG A 157 -6.71 -14.10 -9.54
CA ARG A 157 -6.13 -15.09 -10.45
C ARG A 157 -6.21 -14.54 -11.87
N LEU A 158 -5.17 -14.80 -12.65
CA LEU A 158 -5.08 -14.42 -14.06
C LEU A 158 -4.76 -15.64 -14.90
N ASP A 159 -5.24 -15.63 -16.14
CA ASP A 159 -4.72 -16.52 -17.17
C ASP A 159 -3.45 -15.91 -17.78
N LEU A 160 -2.58 -16.76 -18.35
CA LEU A 160 -1.33 -16.31 -18.95
C LEU A 160 -1.55 -15.27 -20.07
N ALA A 161 -2.65 -15.41 -20.80
CA ALA A 161 -3.05 -14.51 -21.88
C ALA A 161 -3.42 -13.09 -21.39
N ASP A 162 -3.76 -12.93 -20.11
CA ASP A 162 -4.15 -11.64 -19.53
C ASP A 162 -2.96 -10.83 -19.01
N LEU A 163 -1.73 -11.36 -19.07
CA LEU A 163 -0.54 -10.61 -18.70
C LEU A 163 -0.29 -9.46 -19.68
N PRO A 164 -0.01 -8.24 -19.19
CA PRO A 164 0.23 -7.09 -20.06
C PRO A 164 1.50 -7.31 -20.88
N SER A 165 1.42 -7.03 -22.19
CA SER A 165 2.52 -7.19 -23.16
C SER A 165 3.80 -6.51 -22.70
#